data_AF-A0ABD3XT25-F1
#
_entry.id   AF-A0ABD3XT25-F1
#
_cell.length_a   1.000
_cell.length_b   1.000
_cell.length_c   1.000
_cell.angle_alpha   90.00
_cell.angle_beta   90.00
_cell.angle_gamma   90.00
#
_symmetry.space_group_name_H-M   'P 1'
#
loop_
_entity.id
_entity.type
_entity.pdbx_description
1 polymer ?
#
loop_
_entity_poly.entity_id
_entity_poly.type
_entity_poly.pdbx_seq_one_letter_code
_entity_poly.pdbx_strand_id
1 'polypeptide(L)'
;KNRQEVIVAYFLKIRRMLKNKPIVLHLMDSIAIDNTQVDPKLEELKRRIYKLASDQPHWGEEKPARWIPLEQTIMQLKVSGVK
;
A
#
# COMPACT_ATOMS: atom_id res chain seq x y z
N LYS A 1 -6.87 7.98 27.58
CA LYS A 1 -5.89 8.40 26.54
C LYS A 1 -6.67 8.85 25.33
N ASN A 2 -6.37 10.02 24.78
CA ASN A 2 -7.02 10.50 23.56
C ASN A 2 -6.68 9.56 22.40
N ARG A 3 -7.68 9.09 21.64
CA ARG A 3 -7.50 8.17 20.50
C ARG A 3 -6.44 8.69 19.52
N GLN A 4 -6.43 10.00 19.29
CA GLN A 4 -5.49 10.64 18.38
C GLN A 4 -4.04 10.56 18.88
N GLU A 5 -3.80 10.71 20.19
CA GLU A 5 -2.46 10.59 20.78
C GLU A 5 -1.91 9.17 20.64
N VAL A 6 -2.76 8.16 20.81
CA VAL A 6 -2.38 6.75 20.65
C VAL A 6 -1.99 6.45 19.20
N ILE A 7 -2.78 6.95 18.24
CA ILE A 7 -2.51 6.81 16.80
C ILE A 7 -1.17 7.48 16.45
N VAL A 8 -0.95 8.71 16.90
CA VAL A 8 0.28 9.45 16.63
C VAL A 8 1.50 8.73 17.22
N ALA A 9 1.41 8.28 18.48
CA ALA A 9 2.49 7.54 19.13
C ALA A 9 2.83 6.23 18.39
N TYR A 10 1.81 5.52 17.90
CA TYR A 10 1.99 4.29 17.13
C TYR A 10 2.73 4.55 15.80
N PHE A 11 2.31 5.53 15.02
CA PHE A 11 2.98 5.86 13.76
C PHE A 11 4.39 6.41 13.96
N LEU A 12 4.63 7.19 15.01
CA LEU A 12 5.99 7.63 15.37
C LEU A 12 6.91 6.45 15.68
N LYS A 13 6.40 5.44 16.40
CA LYS A 13 7.16 4.21 16.67
C LYS A 13 7.54 3.50 15.37
N ILE A 14 6.60 3.33 14.43
CA ILE A 14 6.87 2.71 13.12
C ILE A 14 7.92 3.52 12.34
N ARG A 15 7.75 4.83 12.23
CA ARG A 15 8.70 5.70 11.51
C ARG A 15 10.10 5.62 12.10
N ARG A 16 10.22 5.55 13.43
CA ARG A 16 11.52 5.36 14.10
C ARG A 16 12.16 4.01 13.78
N MET A 17 11.37 2.93 13.72
CA MET A 17 11.87 1.59 13.37
C MET A 17 12.30 1.46 11.91
N LEU A 18 11.66 2.23 11.02
CA LEU A 18 11.96 2.23 9.60
C LEU A 18 13.02 3.25 9.23
N LYS A 19 13.38 4.18 10.14
CA LYS A 19 14.42 5.19 9.92
C LYS A 19 15.68 4.56 9.31
N ASN A 20 16.17 5.17 8.22
CA ASN A 20 17.34 4.74 7.44
C ASN A 20 17.18 3.41 6.67
N LYS A 21 15.98 2.83 6.60
CA LYS A 21 15.71 1.67 5.73
C LYS A 21 15.23 2.15 4.35
N PRO A 22 15.64 1.48 3.25
CA PRO A 22 15.18 1.81 1.90
C PRO A 22 13.64 1.84 1.77
N ILE A 23 12.96 0.99 2.54
CA ILE A 23 11.49 0.88 2.54
C ILE A 23 10.78 2.19 2.93
N VAL A 24 11.46 3.12 3.61
CA VAL A 24 10.89 4.43 3.95
C VAL A 24 10.47 5.21 2.71
N LEU A 25 11.16 5.02 1.58
CA LEU A 25 10.83 5.67 0.31
C LEU A 25 9.48 5.21 -0.27
N HIS A 26 8.99 4.04 0.18
CA HIS A 26 7.71 3.47 -0.24
C HIS A 26 6.58 3.71 0.77
N LEU A 27 6.87 4.37 1.90
CA LEU A 27 5.84 4.72 2.88
C LEU A 27 5.09 5.96 2.40
N MET A 28 3.78 5.81 2.18
CA MET A 28 2.87 6.94 1.98
C MET A 28 2.37 7.47 3.32
N ASP A 29 1.61 8.57 3.28
CA ASP A 29 0.95 9.11 4.46
C ASP A 29 0.10 8.04 5.15
N SER A 30 0.17 8.04 6.48
CA SER A 30 -0.44 7.01 7.30
C SER A 30 -1.87 7.39 7.66
N ILE A 31 -2.83 6.53 7.33
CA ILE A 31 -4.24 6.68 7.69
C ILE A 31 -4.57 5.63 8.75
N ALA A 32 -5.16 6.06 9.87
CA ALA A 32 -5.68 5.16 10.90
C ALA A 32 -7.19 5.04 10.74
N ILE A 33 -7.68 3.81 10.60
CA ILE A 33 -9.08 3.46 10.38
C ILE A 33 -9.57 2.66 11.58
N ASP A 34 -10.72 3.04 12.12
CA ASP A 34 -11.46 2.17 13.04
C ASP A 34 -12.30 1.16 12.24
N ASN A 35 -12.05 -0.13 12.42
CA ASN A 35 -12.84 -1.18 11.77
C ASN A 35 -14.07 -1.58 12.59
N THR A 36 -14.27 -0.99 13.79
CA THR A 36 -15.42 -1.29 14.64
C THR A 36 -16.62 -0.39 14.34
N GLN A 37 -16.42 0.67 13.55
CA GLN A 37 -17.43 1.66 13.19
C GLN A 37 -17.29 2.04 11.72
N VAL A 38 -18.31 2.72 11.18
CA VAL A 38 -18.21 3.36 9.86
C VAL A 38 -17.28 4.56 9.98
N ASP A 39 -15.98 4.35 9.77
CA ASP A 39 -14.98 5.42 9.84
C ASP A 39 -14.94 6.19 8.50
N PRO A 40 -15.20 7.51 8.50
CA PRO A 40 -15.13 8.32 7.27
C PRO A 40 -13.75 8.30 6.61
N LYS A 41 -12.68 7.97 7.35
CA LYS A 41 -11.33 7.79 6.82
C LYS A 41 -11.20 6.58 5.90
N LEU A 42 -12.11 5.61 5.99
CA LEU A 42 -12.15 4.50 5.04
C LEU A 42 -12.48 4.99 3.62
N GLU A 43 -13.44 5.90 3.49
CA GLU A 43 -13.78 6.49 2.19
C GLU A 43 -12.69 7.45 1.67
N GLU A 44 -11.94 8.09 2.57
CA GLU A 44 -10.74 8.83 2.22
C GLU A 44 -9.65 7.89 1.67
N LEU A 45 -9.38 6.78 2.35
CA LEU A 45 -8.41 5.78 1.89
C LEU A 45 -8.79 5.20 0.53
N LYS A 46 -10.06 4.83 0.32
CA LYS A 46 -10.54 4.33 -0.98
C LYS A 46 -10.30 5.33 -2.10
N ARG A 47 -10.65 6.60 -1.89
CA ARG A 47 -10.40 7.67 -2.87
C ARG A 47 -8.92 7.84 -3.19
N ARG A 48 -8.06 7.75 -2.17
CA ARG A 48 -6.61 7.86 -2.34
C ARG A 48 -6.02 6.68 -3.11
N ILE A 49 -6.44 5.45 -2.79
CA ILE A 49 -6.04 4.24 -3.52
C ILE A 49 -6.48 4.35 -4.98
N TYR A 50 -7.73 4.74 -5.22
CA TYR A 50 -8.26 4.88 -6.57
C TYR A 50 -7.47 5.91 -7.37
N LYS A 51 -7.19 7.09 -6.78
CA LYS A 51 -6.38 8.13 -7.42
C LYS A 51 -4.98 7.62 -7.78
N LEU A 52 -4.30 6.96 -6.83
CA LEU A 52 -2.96 6.41 -7.06
C LEU A 52 -2.92 5.35 -8.15
N ALA A 53 -3.96 4.52 -8.20
CA ALA A 53 -4.11 3.51 -9.23
C ALA A 53 -4.40 4.17 -10.59
N SER A 54 -5.27 5.18 -10.64
CA SER A 54 -5.59 5.91 -11.87
C SER A 54 -4.42 6.71 -12.43
N ASP A 55 -3.50 7.15 -11.57
CA ASP A 55 -2.28 7.86 -11.97
C ASP A 55 -1.22 6.93 -12.58
N GLN A 56 -1.43 5.60 -12.58
CA GLN A 56 -0.47 4.66 -13.19
C GLN A 56 -0.54 4.72 -14.72
N PRO A 57 0.62 4.68 -15.43
CA PRO A 57 0.67 4.84 -16.89
C PRO A 57 -0.20 3.85 -17.69
N HIS A 58 -0.39 2.64 -17.16
CA HIS A 58 -1.12 1.55 -17.82
C HIS A 58 -2.48 1.27 -17.18
N TRP A 59 -3.00 2.21 -16.40
CA TRP A 59 -4.31 2.07 -15.77
C TRP A 59 -5.41 2.02 -16.83
N GLY A 60 -6.24 0.97 -16.79
CA GLY A 60 -7.36 0.81 -17.74
C GLY A 60 -6.95 0.31 -19.13
N GLU A 61 -5.67 -0.02 -19.36
CA GLU A 61 -5.26 -0.68 -20.60
C GLU A 61 -5.80 -2.11 -20.67
N GLU A 62 -6.31 -2.51 -21.83
CA GLU A 62 -6.71 -3.89 -22.10
C GLU A 62 -5.47 -4.79 -22.19
N LYS A 63 -5.14 -5.46 -21.10
CA LYS A 63 -4.13 -6.52 -21.11
C LYS A 63 -4.68 -7.75 -21.82
N PRO A 64 -3.99 -8.30 -22.84
CA PRO A 64 -4.39 -9.57 -23.43
C PRO A 64 -4.40 -10.65 -22.35
N ALA A 65 -5.49 -11.43 -22.24
CA ALA A 65 -5.65 -12.42 -21.17
C ALA A 65 -4.45 -13.41 -21.06
N ARG A 66 -3.79 -13.69 -22.20
CA ARG A 66 -2.57 -14.53 -22.28
C ARG A 66 -1.34 -13.95 -21.55
N TRP A 67 -1.34 -12.66 -21.18
CA TRP A 67 -0.27 -12.03 -20.42
C TRP A 67 -0.39 -12.31 -18.91
N ILE A 68 -1.59 -12.59 -18.39
CA ILE A 68 -1.78 -12.88 -16.96
C ILE A 68 -1.05 -14.18 -16.55
N PRO A 69 -1.20 -15.32 -17.26
CA PRO A 69 -0.43 -16.53 -16.96
C PRO A 69 1.07 -16.32 -17.12
N LEU A 70 1.49 -15.54 -18.13
CA LEU A 70 2.90 -15.23 -18.37
C LEU A 70 3.52 -14.42 -17.23
N GLU A 71 2.83 -13.38 -16.74
CA GLU A 71 3.26 -12.60 -15.57
C GLU A 71 3.39 -13.49 -14.33
N GLN A 72 2.42 -14.38 -14.10
CA GLN A 72 2.45 -15.32 -12.98
C GLN A 72 3.64 -16.27 -13.07
N THR A 73 3.92 -16.85 -14.24
CA THR A 73 5.08 -17.72 -14.46
C THR A 73 6.40 -16.96 -14.26
N ILE A 74 6.51 -15.74 -14.78
CA ILE A 74 7.71 -14.90 -14.61
C ILE A 74 7.93 -14.55 -13.13
N MET A 75 6.87 -14.23 -12.38
CA MET A 75 6.98 -13.97 -10.94
C MET A 75 7.44 -15.21 -10.18
N GLN A 76 6.91 -16.39 -10.49
CA GLN A 76 7.35 -17.66 -9.88
C GLN A 76 8.81 -17.97 -10.20
N LEU A 77 9.26 -17.70 -11.42
CA LEU A 77 10.67 -17.86 -11.84
C LEU A 77 11.61 -16.86 -11.15
N LYS A 78 11.16 -15.62 -10.90
CA LYS A 78 11.94 -14.64 -10.11
C LYS A 78 12.05 -15.02 -8.64
N VAL A 79 11.03 -15.67 -8.09
CA VAL A 79 11.05 -16.18 -6.70
C VAL A 79 12.00 -17.39 -6.58
N SER A 80 12.15 -18.21 -7.62
CA SER A 80 13.12 -19.32 -7.64
C SER A 80 14.55 -18.91 -8.03
N GLY A 81 14.76 -17.66 -8.44
CA GLY A 81 16.04 -17.09 -8.89
C GLY A 81 16.88 -16.39 -7.81
N VAL A 82 16.57 -16.56 -6.52
CA VAL A 82 17.45 -16.14 -5.42
C VAL A 82 18.20 -17.37 -4.90
N LYS A 83 19.38 -17.61 -5.47
CA LYS A 83 20.50 -18.28 -4.82
C LYS A 83 21.67 -17.32 -4.76
#